data_AF-F2N7B8-F1
#
_entry.id   AF-F2N7B8-F1
#
_cell.length_a   1.000
_cell.length_b   1.000
_cell.length_c   1.000
_cell.angle_alpha   90.00
_cell.angle_beta   90.00
_cell.angle_gamma   90.00
#
_symmetry.space_group_name_H-M   'P 1'
#
loop_
_entity.id
_entity.type
_entity.pdbx_description
1 polymer ?
#
loop_
_entity_poly.entity_id
_entity_poly.type
_entity_poly.pdbx_seq_one_letter_code
_entity_poly.pdbx_strand_id
1 'polypeptide(L)'
;MSDSNGIALTRLEQPVEIFANFCSVALPDALDAFLFRVDARDAPSGIERFAFATFRDIDLRRLRSLMLKSRIRLCKQEDNRFYLAFDEFQVSKRDKQFLLSVESAINRVQFCLSYLGFSSEPATSSPSAEDCSLIEQRILTTLTSGAQDLIQTIDQPNPWMDCSSSRPAVGGEWDLRSRFAKACSKLDVVVRLEFTYDCLASAKVMRIRFRAPDASEMPRRILDAKDAQWIELSWEKRCVMAKEYGYRIALLLAAAGFASGILIERCSLEMYDASMPDGTIRLQFERAEFLGRYLDLASSLSGQPLDGTAARGLADAMVKRIAALRGARGRKLAPGRDDRALPEALRELLLADAVSDLEVMESPDSRSRNRVNELKAMLATDRAAALDGLKALIESLEATCVANELLSDVPMRSQFCENYIGRILLPLDEDDRATRIQRVPDALYFARYELVNASMRDGDLEAALIEARRLLDIASTSMQAHFALINVLGALGRHQDLIEVAEHGLGLACDRDSAAYLFYRIAYSLWQVGSRDEALASYSMVLGDDHLRDQVNVESACLMRQMGVETPPSPEDAALTLAAAGLPLPPTDQVRRQLCDALVLFTEGGFHFLACRCATYLSDLLGDKELSAMSGSFT
;
A
#
# COMPACT_ATOMS: atom_id res chain seq x y z
N MET A 1 -18.34 -39.70 -0.30
CA MET A 1 -16.89 -39.94 -0.37
C MET A 1 -16.30 -39.40 0.92
N SER A 2 -15.71 -40.26 1.74
CA SER A 2 -15.08 -39.86 3.00
C SER A 2 -13.67 -39.38 2.70
N ASP A 3 -13.43 -38.07 2.78
CA ASP A 3 -12.06 -37.55 2.84
C ASP A 3 -11.43 -37.92 4.18
N SER A 4 -10.09 -37.89 4.20
CA SER A 4 -9.15 -38.40 5.22
C SER A 4 -9.29 -37.85 6.65
N ASN A 5 -10.41 -37.19 7.00
CA ASN A 5 -10.66 -36.50 8.26
C ASN A 5 -11.89 -36.97 9.04
N GLY A 6 -12.63 -37.98 8.56
CA GLY A 6 -13.78 -38.54 9.29
C GLY A 6 -15.05 -37.66 9.29
N ILE A 7 -15.07 -36.58 8.52
CA ILE A 7 -16.23 -35.69 8.35
C ILE A 7 -17.08 -36.20 7.18
N ALA A 8 -18.36 -36.44 7.42
CA ALA A 8 -19.29 -36.91 6.40
C ALA A 8 -19.78 -35.74 5.53
N LEU A 9 -19.48 -35.80 4.23
CA LEU A 9 -19.97 -34.83 3.25
C LEU A 9 -21.20 -35.38 2.51
N THR A 10 -22.29 -34.60 2.54
CA THR A 10 -23.49 -34.88 1.76
C THR A 10 -23.47 -34.07 0.48
N ARG A 11 -23.68 -34.71 -0.68
CA ARG A 11 -23.76 -34.02 -1.97
C ARG A 11 -24.99 -33.12 -1.99
N LEU A 12 -24.81 -31.88 -2.45
CA LEU A 12 -25.90 -30.91 -2.57
C LEU A 12 -26.63 -31.10 -3.91
N GLU A 13 -27.95 -30.89 -3.90
CA GLU A 13 -28.79 -30.96 -5.11
C GLU A 13 -28.44 -29.85 -6.10
N GLN A 14 -28.02 -28.69 -5.58
CA GLN A 14 -27.54 -27.55 -6.35
C GLN A 14 -26.29 -26.97 -5.67
N PRO A 15 -25.31 -26.45 -6.44
CA PRO A 15 -24.16 -25.78 -5.86
C PRO A 15 -24.59 -24.58 -5.00
N VAL A 16 -23.91 -24.39 -3.87
CA VAL A 16 -24.20 -23.31 -2.93
C VAL A 16 -23.05 -22.32 -2.91
N GLU A 17 -23.37 -21.06 -3.19
CA GLU A 17 -22.44 -19.95 -3.08
C GLU A 17 -22.84 -19.06 -1.89
N ILE A 18 -21.99 -19.04 -0.86
CA ILE A 18 -22.23 -18.28 0.38
C ILE A 18 -21.98 -16.79 0.16
N PHE A 19 -20.88 -16.44 -0.50
CA PHE A 19 -20.42 -15.06 -0.70
C PHE A 19 -20.91 -14.44 -2.02
N ALA A 20 -21.94 -15.00 -2.64
CA ALA A 20 -22.51 -14.47 -3.86
C ALA A 20 -22.89 -12.99 -3.69
N ASN A 21 -22.38 -12.13 -4.57
CA ASN A 21 -22.56 -10.68 -4.57
C ASN A 21 -21.95 -9.88 -3.41
N PHE A 22 -21.21 -10.50 -2.47
CA PHE A 22 -20.65 -9.80 -1.31
C PHE A 22 -19.67 -8.67 -1.69
N CYS A 23 -19.03 -8.75 -2.87
CA CYS A 23 -18.14 -7.71 -3.39
C CYS A 23 -18.80 -6.80 -4.44
N SER A 24 -20.01 -7.13 -4.93
CA SER A 24 -20.69 -6.38 -6.00
C SER A 24 -21.81 -5.46 -5.50
N VAL A 25 -22.35 -5.70 -4.30
CA VAL A 25 -23.35 -4.83 -3.67
C VAL A 25 -22.88 -4.35 -2.29
N ALA A 26 -23.63 -3.45 -1.65
CA ALA A 26 -23.33 -3.02 -0.30
C ALA A 26 -23.40 -4.20 0.68
N LEU A 27 -22.36 -4.38 1.49
CA LEU A 27 -22.21 -5.53 2.39
C LEU A 27 -23.43 -5.80 3.31
N PRO A 28 -24.10 -4.80 3.94
CA PRO A 28 -25.30 -5.03 4.72
C PRO A 28 -26.43 -5.68 3.92
N ASP A 29 -26.57 -5.29 2.65
CA ASP A 29 -27.64 -5.79 1.80
C ASP A 29 -27.29 -7.19 1.28
N ALA A 30 -26.02 -7.48 1.01
CA ALA A 30 -25.55 -8.84 0.74
C ALA A 30 -25.78 -9.79 1.93
N LEU A 31 -25.47 -9.33 3.16
CA LEU A 31 -25.71 -10.08 4.39
C LEU A 31 -27.21 -10.31 4.64
N ASP A 32 -28.04 -9.27 4.51
CA ASP A 32 -29.50 -9.40 4.68
C ASP A 32 -30.11 -10.34 3.62
N ALA A 33 -29.70 -10.21 2.35
CA ALA A 33 -30.16 -11.09 1.28
C ALA A 33 -29.75 -12.55 1.53
N PHE A 34 -28.53 -12.78 2.00
CA PHE A 34 -28.07 -14.11 2.38
C PHE A 34 -28.91 -14.69 3.53
N LEU A 35 -29.10 -13.94 4.61
CA LEU A 35 -29.87 -14.37 5.77
C LEU A 35 -31.32 -14.69 5.39
N PHE A 36 -31.97 -13.81 4.62
CA PHE A 36 -33.33 -14.03 4.13
C PHE A 36 -33.43 -15.29 3.24
N ARG A 37 -32.49 -15.49 2.31
CA ARG A 37 -32.47 -16.66 1.41
C ARG A 37 -32.37 -17.98 2.18
N VAL A 38 -31.53 -18.02 3.22
CA VAL A 38 -31.35 -19.24 4.02
C VAL A 38 -32.54 -19.50 4.93
N ASP A 39 -33.11 -18.45 5.54
CA ASP A 39 -34.31 -18.56 6.40
C ASP A 39 -35.56 -19.01 5.63
N ALA A 40 -35.70 -18.56 4.37
CA ALA A 40 -36.82 -18.94 3.50
C ALA A 40 -36.69 -20.34 2.87
N ARG A 41 -35.57 -21.05 3.06
CA ARG A 41 -35.31 -22.36 2.45
C ARG A 41 -35.78 -23.48 3.39
N ASP A 42 -36.49 -24.48 2.85
CA ASP A 42 -37.03 -25.59 3.66
C ASP A 42 -35.93 -26.48 4.28
N ALA A 43 -34.84 -26.72 3.54
CA ALA A 43 -33.74 -27.57 3.97
C ALA A 43 -32.37 -26.96 3.60
N PRO A 44 -31.93 -25.91 4.32
CA PRO A 44 -30.61 -25.32 4.07
C PRO A 44 -29.51 -26.33 4.42
N SER A 45 -28.43 -26.30 3.65
CA SER A 45 -27.24 -27.12 3.85
C SER A 45 -26.54 -26.79 5.17
N GLY A 46 -25.67 -27.68 5.66
CA GLY A 46 -24.94 -27.44 6.91
C GLY A 46 -24.02 -26.22 6.85
N ILE A 47 -23.36 -25.97 5.71
CA ILE A 47 -22.56 -24.75 5.49
C ILE A 47 -23.42 -23.47 5.51
N GLU A 48 -24.63 -23.51 4.96
CA GLU A 48 -25.57 -22.38 5.00
C GLU A 48 -26.05 -22.12 6.43
N ARG A 49 -26.38 -23.17 7.18
CA ARG A 49 -26.79 -23.06 8.59
C ARG A 49 -25.67 -22.51 9.46
N PHE A 50 -24.43 -22.97 9.25
CA PHE A 50 -23.26 -22.47 9.95
C PHE A 50 -22.97 -21.00 9.64
N ALA A 51 -22.99 -20.62 8.35
CA ALA A 51 -22.81 -19.24 7.93
C ALA A 51 -23.94 -18.32 8.44
N PHE A 52 -25.20 -18.78 8.39
CA PHE A 52 -26.34 -18.07 8.97
C PHE A 52 -26.18 -17.83 10.47
N ALA A 53 -25.80 -18.86 11.23
CA ALA A 53 -25.54 -18.73 12.67
C ALA A 53 -24.40 -17.74 12.97
N THR A 54 -23.39 -17.67 12.08
CA THR A 54 -22.26 -16.75 12.21
C THR A 54 -22.63 -15.30 11.89
N PHE A 55 -23.44 -15.08 10.85
CA PHE A 55 -23.78 -13.73 10.36
C PHE A 55 -24.97 -13.08 11.04
N ARG A 56 -25.95 -13.86 11.55
CA ARG A 56 -27.16 -13.30 12.20
C ARG A 56 -26.87 -12.39 13.39
N ASP A 57 -25.70 -12.55 13.99
CA ASP A 57 -25.26 -11.85 15.19
C ASP A 57 -24.62 -10.48 14.89
N ILE A 58 -24.44 -10.15 13.61
CA ILE A 58 -23.89 -8.88 13.12
C ILE A 58 -24.99 -7.80 13.20
N ASP A 59 -24.65 -6.65 13.79
CA ASP A 59 -25.55 -5.48 13.82
C ASP A 59 -25.56 -4.77 12.46
N LEU A 60 -26.46 -5.22 11.56
CA LEU A 60 -26.60 -4.67 10.22
C LEU A 60 -27.07 -3.21 10.21
N ARG A 61 -27.79 -2.75 11.24
CA ARG A 61 -28.20 -1.34 11.35
C ARG A 61 -26.99 -0.45 11.61
N ARG A 62 -26.11 -0.88 12.51
CA ARG A 62 -24.84 -0.18 12.76
C ARG A 62 -23.94 -0.20 11.53
N LEU A 63 -23.82 -1.35 10.86
CA LEU A 63 -23.00 -1.47 9.64
C LEU A 63 -23.50 -0.51 8.53
N ARG A 64 -24.82 -0.44 8.29
CA ARG A 64 -25.42 0.55 7.36
C ARG A 64 -25.09 1.99 7.76
N SER A 65 -25.22 2.33 9.03
CA SER A 65 -24.91 3.68 9.51
C SER A 65 -23.45 4.07 9.27
N LEU A 66 -22.51 3.12 9.43
CA LEU A 66 -21.09 3.37 9.17
C LEU A 66 -20.80 3.50 7.67
N MET A 67 -21.39 2.65 6.83
CA MET A 67 -21.19 2.72 5.38
C MET A 67 -21.78 3.99 4.73
N LEU A 68 -22.78 4.61 5.35
CA LEU A 68 -23.29 5.92 4.93
C LEU A 68 -22.34 7.07 5.28
N LYS A 69 -21.53 6.92 6.34
CA LYS A 69 -20.64 7.97 6.86
C LYS A 69 -19.23 7.88 6.30
N SER A 70 -18.79 6.68 5.92
CA SER A 70 -17.42 6.41 5.50
C SER A 70 -17.40 5.43 4.33
N ARG A 71 -16.42 5.59 3.43
CA ARG A 71 -16.23 4.67 2.30
C ARG A 71 -15.66 3.34 2.79
N ILE A 72 -16.56 2.40 3.09
CA ILE A 72 -16.21 1.03 3.50
C ILE A 72 -16.53 0.07 2.35
N ARG A 73 -15.58 -0.79 1.97
CA ARG A 73 -15.79 -1.83 0.95
C ARG A 73 -15.25 -3.17 1.44
N LEU A 74 -15.96 -4.25 1.13
CA LEU A 74 -15.42 -5.60 1.28
C LEU A 74 -14.58 -5.93 0.04
N CYS A 75 -13.39 -6.44 0.27
CA CYS A 75 -12.47 -6.84 -0.77
C CYS A 75 -12.01 -8.28 -0.52
N LYS A 76 -11.94 -9.08 -1.60
CA LYS A 76 -11.37 -10.42 -1.59
C LYS A 76 -9.92 -10.34 -2.05
N GLN A 77 -9.03 -11.03 -1.34
CA GLN A 77 -7.62 -11.14 -1.67
C GLN A 77 -7.34 -12.39 -2.53
N GLU A 78 -6.17 -12.47 -3.16
CA GLU A 78 -5.75 -13.61 -3.99
C GLU A 78 -5.70 -14.94 -3.22
N ASP A 79 -5.34 -14.89 -1.93
CA ASP A 79 -5.37 -16.01 -0.98
C ASP A 79 -6.79 -16.33 -0.47
N ASN A 80 -7.81 -15.79 -1.13
CA ASN A 80 -9.24 -15.94 -0.82
C ASN A 80 -9.70 -15.35 0.52
N ARG A 81 -8.86 -14.64 1.26
CA ARG A 81 -9.26 -13.94 2.49
C ARG A 81 -10.04 -12.68 2.17
N PHE A 82 -10.95 -12.31 3.05
CA PHE A 82 -11.69 -11.07 2.95
C PHE A 82 -11.12 -10.02 3.91
N TYR A 83 -11.11 -8.76 3.47
CA TYR A 83 -10.84 -7.62 4.34
C TYR A 83 -11.79 -6.47 4.06
N LEU A 84 -12.05 -5.67 5.08
CA LEU A 84 -12.77 -4.41 4.94
C LEU A 84 -11.76 -3.28 4.68
N ALA A 85 -11.88 -2.65 3.52
CA ALA A 85 -11.16 -1.43 3.17
C ALA A 85 -11.93 -0.22 3.68
N PHE A 86 -11.32 0.58 4.55
CA PHE A 86 -11.90 1.81 5.09
C PHE A 86 -10.78 2.79 5.52
N ASP A 87 -11.11 4.07 5.57
CA ASP A 87 -10.19 5.11 6.05
C ASP A 87 -10.13 5.08 7.59
N GLU A 88 -8.98 4.69 8.14
CA GLU A 88 -8.77 4.60 9.58
C GLU A 88 -8.89 5.95 10.30
N PHE A 89 -8.68 7.07 9.61
CA PHE A 89 -8.78 8.41 10.19
C PHE A 89 -10.23 8.89 10.34
N GLN A 90 -11.15 8.31 9.57
CA GLN A 90 -12.57 8.67 9.61
C GLN A 90 -13.39 7.78 10.56
N VAL A 91 -12.81 6.67 11.02
CA VAL A 91 -13.52 5.66 11.81
C VAL A 91 -13.05 5.69 13.27
N SER A 92 -14.00 5.75 14.21
CA SER A 92 -13.68 5.72 15.64
C SER A 92 -13.06 4.37 16.05
N LYS A 93 -12.26 4.32 17.12
CA LYS A 93 -11.66 3.05 17.62
C LYS A 93 -12.72 1.95 17.86
N ARG A 94 -13.89 2.33 18.39
CA ARG A 94 -15.00 1.41 18.67
C ARG A 94 -15.67 0.91 17.39
N ASP A 95 -15.71 1.73 16.35
CA ASP A 95 -16.25 1.35 15.05
C ASP A 95 -15.26 0.50 14.26
N LYS A 96 -13.96 0.81 14.32
CA LYS A 96 -12.89 -0.06 13.79
C LYS A 96 -13.00 -1.46 14.40
N GLN A 97 -13.10 -1.56 15.72
CA GLN A 97 -13.25 -2.86 16.40
C GLN A 97 -14.51 -3.63 15.93
N PHE A 98 -15.62 -2.92 15.69
CA PHE A 98 -16.83 -3.54 15.15
C PHE A 98 -16.61 -4.06 13.72
N LEU A 99 -16.00 -3.27 12.84
CA LEU A 99 -15.69 -3.68 11.47
C LEU A 99 -14.75 -4.91 11.46
N LEU A 100 -13.70 -4.93 12.30
CA LEU A 100 -12.81 -6.09 12.42
C LEU A 100 -13.55 -7.35 12.90
N SER A 101 -14.55 -7.21 13.78
CA SER A 101 -15.39 -8.35 14.18
C SER A 101 -16.25 -8.90 13.03
N VAL A 102 -16.73 -8.03 12.14
CA VAL A 102 -17.45 -8.43 10.91
C VAL A 102 -16.50 -9.13 9.94
N GLU A 103 -15.30 -8.58 9.73
CA GLU A 103 -14.25 -9.18 8.91
C GLU A 103 -13.87 -10.59 9.41
N SER A 104 -13.64 -10.75 10.72
CA SER A 104 -13.39 -12.06 11.34
C SER A 104 -14.55 -13.04 11.13
N ALA A 105 -15.80 -12.61 11.27
CA ALA A 105 -16.96 -13.48 11.05
C ALA A 105 -17.02 -14.00 9.60
N ILE A 106 -16.76 -13.15 8.61
CA ILE A 106 -16.68 -13.52 7.20
C ILE A 106 -15.52 -14.50 6.97
N ASN A 107 -14.34 -14.19 7.52
CA ASN A 107 -13.16 -15.04 7.36
C ASN A 107 -13.33 -16.41 8.01
N ARG A 108 -13.99 -16.54 9.17
CA ARG A 108 -14.27 -17.86 9.79
C ARG A 108 -15.06 -18.78 8.86
N VAL A 109 -16.06 -18.24 8.17
CA VAL A 109 -16.84 -18.98 7.17
C VAL A 109 -15.97 -19.32 5.96
N GLN A 110 -15.19 -18.35 5.44
CA GLN A 110 -14.29 -18.58 4.31
C GLN A 110 -13.23 -19.65 4.59
N PHE A 111 -12.60 -19.62 5.76
CA PHE A 111 -11.60 -20.61 6.18
C PHE A 111 -12.24 -22.01 6.30
N CYS A 112 -13.48 -22.10 6.78
CA CYS A 112 -14.21 -23.37 6.79
C CYS A 112 -14.47 -23.89 5.37
N LEU A 113 -14.86 -23.03 4.43
CA LEU A 113 -15.05 -23.42 3.02
C LEU A 113 -13.72 -23.84 2.36
N SER A 114 -12.65 -23.09 2.60
CA SER A 114 -11.30 -23.44 2.12
C SER A 114 -10.83 -24.79 2.67
N TYR A 115 -11.09 -25.09 3.95
CA TYR A 115 -10.77 -26.38 4.56
C TYR A 115 -11.53 -27.54 3.88
N LEU A 116 -12.73 -27.27 3.37
CA LEU A 116 -13.56 -28.24 2.63
C LEU A 116 -13.21 -28.31 1.12
N GLY A 117 -12.24 -27.52 0.64
CA GLY A 117 -11.85 -27.46 -0.77
C GLY A 117 -12.67 -26.50 -1.64
N PHE A 118 -13.51 -25.65 -1.04
CA PHE A 118 -14.41 -24.71 -1.74
C PHE A 118 -13.96 -23.24 -1.59
N SER A 119 -12.70 -22.93 -1.90
CA SER A 119 -12.12 -21.59 -1.66
C SER A 119 -12.63 -20.52 -2.64
N SER A 120 -12.86 -20.91 -3.89
CA SER A 120 -13.23 -20.01 -5.00
C SER A 120 -14.42 -20.48 -5.81
N GLU A 121 -14.80 -21.75 -5.65
CA GLU A 121 -15.89 -22.39 -6.40
C GLU A 121 -17.12 -22.60 -5.51
N PRO A 122 -18.33 -22.60 -6.09
CA PRO A 122 -19.53 -22.97 -5.36
C PRO A 122 -19.41 -24.34 -4.69
N ALA A 123 -19.88 -24.45 -3.45
CA ALA A 123 -19.82 -25.72 -2.72
C ALA A 123 -20.78 -26.74 -3.34
N THR A 124 -20.26 -27.91 -3.71
CA THR A 124 -21.04 -29.02 -4.30
C THR A 124 -21.44 -30.09 -3.27
N SER A 125 -20.87 -30.01 -2.07
CA SER A 125 -21.20 -30.87 -0.93
C SER A 125 -21.10 -30.08 0.36
N SER A 126 -21.83 -30.52 1.38
CA SER A 126 -21.83 -29.90 2.71
C SER A 126 -21.72 -30.95 3.81
N PRO A 127 -20.91 -30.71 4.85
CA PRO A 127 -21.04 -31.43 6.12
C PRO A 127 -22.25 -30.92 6.91
N SER A 128 -22.45 -31.41 8.13
CA SER A 128 -23.41 -30.84 9.08
C SER A 128 -22.96 -29.45 9.59
N ALA A 129 -23.88 -28.69 10.19
CA ALA A 129 -23.53 -27.39 10.79
C ALA A 129 -22.63 -27.57 12.03
N GLU A 130 -22.85 -28.67 12.74
CA GLU A 130 -22.07 -29.17 13.87
C GLU A 130 -20.62 -29.42 13.44
N ASP A 131 -20.42 -30.18 12.35
CA ASP A 131 -19.10 -30.44 11.79
C ASP A 131 -18.41 -29.16 11.30
N CYS A 132 -19.16 -28.20 10.73
CA CYS A 132 -18.61 -26.88 10.39
C CYS A 132 -18.07 -26.14 11.62
N SER A 133 -18.77 -26.22 12.76
CA SER A 133 -18.28 -25.62 14.02
C SER A 133 -17.04 -26.35 14.55
N LEU A 134 -16.94 -27.67 14.38
CA LEU A 134 -15.73 -28.41 14.73
C LEU A 134 -14.55 -28.03 13.81
N ILE A 135 -14.79 -27.83 12.51
CA ILE A 135 -13.80 -27.31 11.57
C ILE A 135 -13.33 -25.92 11.99
N GLU A 136 -14.25 -25.01 12.31
CA GLU A 136 -13.91 -23.67 12.81
C GLU A 136 -13.02 -23.73 14.05
N GLN A 137 -13.40 -24.55 15.04
CA GLN A 137 -12.60 -24.76 16.24
C GLN A 137 -11.22 -25.33 15.92
N ARG A 138 -11.14 -26.28 14.98
CA ARG A 138 -9.86 -26.85 14.53
C ARG A 138 -8.97 -25.77 13.92
N ILE A 139 -9.48 -24.96 13.00
CA ILE A 139 -8.75 -23.87 12.35
C ILE A 139 -8.21 -22.88 13.39
N LEU A 140 -9.02 -22.50 14.39
CA LEU A 140 -8.59 -21.61 15.46
C LEU A 140 -7.52 -22.23 16.38
N THR A 141 -7.58 -23.54 16.62
CA THR A 141 -6.68 -24.22 17.56
C THR A 141 -5.40 -24.73 16.91
N THR A 142 -5.37 -25.01 15.61
CA THR A 142 -4.18 -25.50 14.90
C THR A 142 -3.27 -24.39 14.38
N LEU A 143 -3.55 -23.11 14.69
CA LEU A 143 -2.78 -21.96 14.22
C LEU A 143 -1.25 -22.15 14.32
N THR A 144 -0.75 -22.72 15.42
CA THR A 144 0.69 -22.90 15.66
C THR A 144 1.33 -24.05 14.89
N SER A 145 0.59 -24.85 14.13
CA SER A 145 1.13 -25.99 13.39
C SER A 145 2.20 -25.59 12.37
N GLY A 146 2.07 -24.40 11.78
CA GLY A 146 3.02 -23.88 10.79
C GLY A 146 4.31 -23.30 11.38
N ALA A 147 4.47 -23.25 12.72
CA ALA A 147 5.64 -22.61 13.33
C ALA A 147 6.97 -23.28 12.93
N GLN A 148 6.99 -24.61 12.82
CA GLN A 148 8.18 -25.36 12.41
C GLN A 148 8.47 -25.18 10.92
N ASP A 149 7.43 -25.23 10.08
CA ASP A 149 7.55 -25.02 8.64
C ASP A 149 8.07 -23.61 8.33
N LEU A 150 7.62 -22.60 9.08
CA LEU A 150 8.14 -21.23 8.98
C LEU A 150 9.64 -21.18 9.20
N ILE A 151 10.19 -21.84 10.23
CA ILE A 151 11.63 -21.86 10.48
C ILE A 151 12.41 -22.48 9.30
N GLN A 152 11.84 -23.47 8.62
CA GLN A 152 12.47 -24.11 7.46
C GLN A 152 12.46 -23.21 6.20
N THR A 153 11.66 -22.14 6.18
CA THR A 153 11.67 -21.18 5.06
C THR A 153 12.96 -20.35 4.96
N ILE A 154 13.81 -20.41 6.00
CA ILE A 154 15.09 -19.68 6.03
C ILE A 154 15.99 -20.01 4.84
N ASP A 155 15.97 -21.26 4.37
CA ASP A 155 16.79 -21.74 3.25
C ASP A 155 16.16 -21.42 1.88
N GLN A 156 14.93 -20.90 1.85
CA GLN A 156 14.27 -20.53 0.60
C GLN A 156 14.88 -19.25 0.01
N PRO A 157 14.95 -19.14 -1.34
CA PRO A 157 15.37 -17.91 -1.98
C PRO A 157 14.37 -16.78 -1.70
N ASN A 158 14.88 -15.58 -1.49
CA ASN A 158 14.10 -14.37 -1.34
C ASN A 158 13.94 -13.68 -2.71
N PRO A 159 12.75 -13.65 -3.32
CA PRO A 159 12.54 -13.06 -4.65
C PRO A 159 12.87 -11.57 -4.72
N TRP A 160 12.81 -10.87 -3.58
CA TRP A 160 13.14 -9.45 -3.49
C TRP A 160 14.65 -9.17 -3.55
N MET A 161 15.50 -10.19 -3.63
CA MET A 161 16.93 -9.98 -3.84
C MET A 161 17.26 -9.55 -5.26
N ASP A 162 16.37 -9.83 -6.22
CA ASP A 162 16.54 -9.51 -7.64
C ASP A 162 15.73 -8.28 -8.08
N CYS A 163 15.06 -7.58 -7.16
CA CYS A 163 14.21 -6.44 -7.50
C CYS A 163 14.99 -5.15 -7.83
N SER A 164 16.26 -5.10 -7.44
CA SER A 164 17.17 -3.95 -7.58
C SER A 164 18.40 -4.34 -8.39
N SER A 165 18.97 -3.38 -9.11
CA SER A 165 20.26 -3.50 -9.79
C SER A 165 21.39 -3.64 -8.76
N SER A 166 21.26 -2.95 -7.64
CA SER A 166 22.10 -3.10 -6.46
C SER A 166 21.76 -4.42 -5.77
N ARG A 167 22.51 -5.49 -6.05
CA ARG A 167 22.32 -6.80 -5.38
C ARG A 167 22.47 -6.65 -3.87
N PRO A 168 21.39 -6.75 -3.07
CA PRO A 168 21.47 -6.56 -1.63
C PRO A 168 22.29 -7.66 -0.96
N ALA A 169 22.83 -7.38 0.23
CA ALA A 169 23.56 -8.38 0.99
C ALA A 169 22.60 -9.40 1.60
N VAL A 170 22.94 -10.69 1.50
CA VAL A 170 22.21 -11.75 2.23
C VAL A 170 22.38 -11.51 3.74
N GLY A 171 21.27 -11.48 4.48
CA GLY A 171 21.24 -11.09 5.89
C GLY A 171 21.41 -9.58 6.15
N GLY A 172 21.41 -8.75 5.11
CA GLY A 172 21.26 -7.30 5.20
C GLY A 172 19.86 -6.90 5.66
N GLU A 173 19.65 -5.61 5.91
CA GLU A 173 18.35 -5.16 6.42
C GLU A 173 17.21 -5.34 5.42
N TRP A 174 17.49 -5.20 4.11
CA TRP A 174 16.50 -5.45 3.07
C TRP A 174 16.06 -6.91 3.06
N ASP A 175 17.02 -7.84 3.02
CA ASP A 175 16.75 -9.28 2.97
C ASP A 175 15.92 -9.74 4.19
N LEU A 176 16.31 -9.31 5.40
CA LEU A 176 15.61 -9.66 6.64
C LEU A 176 14.17 -9.11 6.66
N ARG A 177 13.97 -7.85 6.26
CA ARG A 177 12.65 -7.21 6.27
C ARG A 177 11.73 -7.83 5.24
N SER A 178 12.19 -8.04 4.01
CA SER A 178 11.35 -8.58 2.95
C SER A 178 10.99 -10.05 3.20
N ARG A 179 11.92 -10.86 3.76
CA ARG A 179 11.62 -12.24 4.21
C ARG A 179 10.57 -12.25 5.30
N PHE A 180 10.68 -11.38 6.29
CA PHE A 180 9.70 -11.29 7.37
C PHE A 180 8.32 -10.88 6.84
N ALA A 181 8.25 -9.85 5.99
CA ALA A 181 7.02 -9.41 5.35
C ALA A 181 6.34 -10.54 4.57
N LYS A 182 7.12 -11.29 3.77
CA LYS A 182 6.66 -12.46 3.01
C LYS A 182 6.19 -13.61 3.91
N ALA A 183 6.88 -13.87 5.01
CA ALA A 183 6.45 -14.90 5.97
C ALA A 183 5.12 -14.52 6.61
N CYS A 184 4.95 -13.25 6.99
CA CYS A 184 3.72 -12.74 7.60
C CYS A 184 2.54 -12.68 6.63
N SER A 185 2.75 -12.37 5.35
CA SER A 185 1.68 -12.32 4.34
C SER A 185 0.99 -13.67 4.15
N LYS A 186 1.72 -14.77 4.38
CA LYS A 186 1.26 -16.15 4.24
C LYS A 186 0.62 -16.74 5.49
N LEU A 187 0.59 -16.04 6.63
CA LEU A 187 0.02 -16.58 7.87
C LEU A 187 -1.49 -16.71 7.79
N ASP A 188 -2.01 -17.92 8.00
CA ASP A 188 -3.45 -18.23 8.04
C ASP A 188 -4.08 -17.84 9.38
N VAL A 189 -4.30 -16.54 9.55
CA VAL A 189 -5.01 -15.99 10.71
C VAL A 189 -6.40 -15.52 10.34
N VAL A 190 -7.38 -15.93 11.14
CA VAL A 190 -8.79 -15.59 10.98
C VAL A 190 -9.09 -14.10 11.28
N VAL A 191 -8.32 -13.52 12.19
CA VAL A 191 -8.42 -12.11 12.59
C VAL A 191 -7.44 -11.27 11.79
N ARG A 192 -7.76 -9.97 11.61
CA ARG A 192 -6.87 -9.06 10.88
C ARG A 192 -5.53 -8.92 11.58
N LEU A 193 -4.45 -9.29 10.89
CA LEU A 193 -3.08 -9.13 11.38
C LEU A 193 -2.57 -7.72 11.10
N GLU A 194 -2.82 -6.81 12.04
CA GLU A 194 -2.21 -5.48 12.03
C GLU A 194 -0.89 -5.52 12.79
N PHE A 195 0.23 -5.28 12.10
CA PHE A 195 1.55 -5.27 12.70
C PHE A 195 2.46 -4.21 12.10
N THR A 196 3.41 -3.75 12.92
CA THR A 196 4.61 -3.03 12.51
C THR A 196 5.82 -3.76 13.05
N TYR A 197 6.97 -3.59 12.44
CA TYR A 197 8.18 -4.25 12.90
C TYR A 197 9.42 -3.41 12.60
N ASP A 198 10.48 -3.64 13.36
CA ASP A 198 11.77 -3.02 13.14
C ASP A 198 12.85 -4.10 13.21
N CYS A 199 13.74 -4.07 12.23
CA CYS A 199 14.89 -4.95 12.17
C CYS A 199 16.16 -4.12 12.36
N LEU A 200 17.10 -4.63 13.14
CA LEU A 200 18.44 -4.07 13.19
C LEU A 200 19.44 -5.21 13.02
N ALA A 201 19.90 -5.40 11.79
CA ALA A 201 20.79 -6.51 11.41
C ALA A 201 22.08 -6.52 12.25
N SER A 202 22.68 -5.34 12.46
CA SER A 202 23.91 -5.17 13.25
C SER A 202 23.75 -5.55 14.72
N ALA A 203 22.54 -5.37 15.27
CA ALA A 203 22.20 -5.78 16.63
C ALA A 203 21.57 -7.17 16.71
N LYS A 204 21.34 -7.84 15.56
CA LYS A 204 20.74 -9.18 15.47
C LYS A 204 19.36 -9.29 16.12
N VAL A 205 18.58 -8.20 16.07
CA VAL A 205 17.29 -8.11 16.76
C VAL A 205 16.17 -7.81 15.76
N MET A 206 15.06 -8.53 15.93
CA MET A 206 13.77 -8.23 15.33
C MET A 206 12.81 -7.76 16.42
N ARG A 207 12.11 -6.64 16.20
CA ARG A 207 11.04 -6.14 17.06
C ARG A 207 9.74 -6.12 16.30
N ILE A 208 8.69 -6.68 16.88
CA ILE A 208 7.39 -6.80 16.23
C ILE A 208 6.37 -6.22 17.19
N ARG A 209 5.47 -5.39 16.68
CA ARG A 209 4.35 -4.84 17.41
C ARG A 209 3.09 -5.21 16.65
N PHE A 210 2.13 -5.84 17.32
CA PHE A 210 0.90 -6.28 16.65
C PHE A 210 -0.33 -6.09 17.53
N ARG A 211 -1.48 -5.93 16.88
CA ARG A 211 -2.77 -5.76 17.55
C ARG A 211 -3.19 -7.07 18.22
N ALA A 212 -3.59 -6.99 19.48
CA ALA A 212 -4.22 -8.10 20.18
C ALA A 212 -5.59 -8.42 19.56
N PRO A 213 -5.92 -9.70 19.32
CA PRO A 213 -7.29 -10.10 18.99
C PRO A 213 -8.26 -9.71 20.12
N ASP A 214 -9.46 -9.30 19.74
CA ASP A 214 -10.51 -8.91 20.68
C ASP A 214 -11.54 -10.04 20.84
N ALA A 215 -12.21 -10.05 22.00
CA ALA A 215 -13.26 -11.02 22.27
C ALA A 215 -14.39 -10.97 21.23
N SER A 216 -14.71 -9.81 20.65
CA SER A 216 -15.75 -9.67 19.62
C SER A 216 -15.43 -10.43 18.33
N GLU A 217 -14.16 -10.70 18.04
CA GLU A 217 -13.71 -11.46 16.85
C GLU A 217 -13.76 -12.98 17.04
N MET A 218 -13.94 -13.45 18.28
CA MET A 218 -14.04 -14.88 18.61
C MET A 218 -15.46 -15.42 18.40
N PRO A 219 -15.65 -16.74 18.20
CA PRO A 219 -16.98 -17.34 18.13
C PRO A 219 -17.86 -16.99 19.33
N ARG A 220 -19.15 -16.76 19.08
CA ARG A 220 -20.17 -16.60 20.15
C ARG A 220 -20.68 -17.94 20.65
N ARG A 221 -20.63 -18.96 19.79
CA ARG A 221 -21.13 -20.30 20.06
C ARG A 221 -20.16 -21.31 19.49
N ILE A 222 -19.98 -22.41 20.19
CA ILE A 222 -19.20 -23.56 19.73
C ILE A 222 -19.99 -24.83 20.01
N LEU A 223 -19.75 -25.86 19.21
CA LEU A 223 -20.23 -27.21 19.51
C LEU A 223 -19.30 -27.87 20.54
N ASP A 224 -19.85 -28.38 21.64
CA ASP A 224 -19.15 -29.31 22.50
C ASP A 224 -19.04 -30.67 21.81
N ALA A 225 -17.81 -31.07 21.46
CA ALA A 225 -17.55 -32.34 20.81
C ALA A 225 -17.92 -33.57 21.68
N LYS A 226 -17.96 -33.44 23.01
CA LYS A 226 -18.24 -34.57 23.91
C LYS A 226 -19.73 -34.84 24.05
N ASP A 227 -20.50 -33.78 24.29
CA ASP A 227 -21.94 -33.89 24.57
C ASP A 227 -22.80 -33.62 23.32
N ALA A 228 -22.16 -33.26 22.19
CA ALA A 228 -22.82 -32.86 20.94
C ALA A 228 -23.85 -31.73 21.12
N GLN A 229 -23.56 -30.80 22.04
CA GLN A 229 -24.44 -29.69 22.39
C GLN A 229 -23.83 -28.34 22.03
N TRP A 230 -24.67 -27.42 21.60
CA TRP A 230 -24.27 -26.03 21.35
C TRP A 230 -24.10 -25.29 22.68
N ILE A 231 -22.92 -24.72 22.88
CA ILE A 231 -22.60 -23.90 24.05
C ILE A 231 -22.47 -22.44 23.61
N GLU A 232 -23.24 -21.56 24.26
CA GLU A 232 -23.03 -20.13 24.14
C GLU A 232 -21.90 -19.67 25.05
N LEU A 233 -20.93 -18.98 24.46
CA LEU A 233 -19.73 -18.52 25.15
C LEU A 233 -19.99 -17.18 25.80
N SER A 234 -19.77 -17.10 27.11
CA SER A 234 -19.80 -15.83 27.83
C SER A 234 -18.69 -14.90 27.33
N TRP A 235 -18.85 -13.59 27.57
CA TRP A 235 -17.85 -12.60 27.19
C TRP A 235 -16.48 -12.91 27.82
N GLU A 236 -16.45 -13.36 29.07
CA GLU A 236 -15.23 -13.72 29.80
C GLU A 236 -14.50 -14.89 29.13
N LYS A 237 -15.23 -15.93 28.70
CA LYS A 237 -14.63 -17.04 27.96
C LYS A 237 -14.03 -16.57 26.63
N ARG A 238 -14.74 -15.70 25.90
CA ARG A 238 -14.24 -15.13 24.64
C ARG A 238 -13.02 -14.25 24.83
N CYS A 239 -12.93 -13.51 25.95
CA CYS A 239 -11.71 -12.77 26.32
C CYS A 239 -10.51 -13.72 26.54
N VAL A 240 -10.72 -14.85 27.23
CA VAL A 240 -9.67 -15.86 27.42
C VAL A 240 -9.24 -16.44 26.07
N MET A 241 -10.19 -16.80 25.21
CA MET A 241 -9.92 -17.33 23.88
C MET A 241 -9.12 -16.33 23.02
N ALA A 242 -9.55 -15.06 22.96
CA ALA A 242 -8.88 -14.03 22.17
C ALA A 242 -7.44 -13.81 22.63
N LYS A 243 -7.23 -13.77 23.95
CA LYS A 243 -5.90 -13.60 24.54
C LYS A 243 -4.98 -14.79 24.25
N GLU A 244 -5.49 -16.00 24.40
CA GLU A 244 -4.78 -17.24 24.06
C GLU A 244 -4.42 -17.31 22.56
N TYR A 245 -5.37 -16.93 21.69
CA TYR A 245 -5.14 -16.82 20.26
C TYR A 245 -4.04 -15.79 19.94
N GLY A 246 -4.02 -14.65 20.64
CA GLY A 246 -2.96 -13.65 20.54
C GLY A 246 -1.56 -14.18 20.92
N TYR A 247 -1.45 -15.02 21.95
CA TYR A 247 -0.20 -15.69 22.30
C TYR A 247 0.27 -16.68 21.24
N ARG A 248 -0.66 -17.38 20.59
CA ARG A 248 -0.36 -18.28 19.47
C ARG A 248 0.11 -17.52 18.22
N ILE A 249 -0.49 -16.36 17.92
CA ILE A 249 0.01 -15.43 16.89
C ILE A 249 1.44 -14.97 17.25
N ALA A 250 1.71 -14.65 18.52
CA ALA A 250 3.03 -14.22 18.96
C ALA A 250 4.11 -15.29 18.71
N LEU A 251 3.80 -16.57 18.93
CA LEU A 251 4.69 -17.69 18.60
C LEU A 251 4.99 -17.76 17.10
N LEU A 252 3.96 -17.63 16.24
CA LEU A 252 4.15 -17.61 14.79
C LEU A 252 4.98 -16.42 14.31
N LEU A 253 4.72 -15.23 14.84
CA LEU A 253 5.48 -14.03 14.50
C LEU A 253 6.94 -14.13 14.98
N ALA A 254 7.19 -14.72 16.14
CA ALA A 254 8.55 -15.01 16.59
C ALA A 254 9.25 -16.02 15.67
N ALA A 255 8.55 -17.09 15.26
CA ALA A 255 9.07 -18.06 14.30
C ALA A 255 9.41 -17.41 12.96
N ALA A 256 8.50 -16.59 12.40
CA ALA A 256 8.75 -15.81 11.19
C ALA A 256 9.94 -14.85 11.36
N GLY A 257 10.07 -14.21 12.54
CA GLY A 257 11.20 -13.34 12.87
C GLY A 257 12.54 -14.09 12.85
N PHE A 258 12.62 -15.28 13.43
CA PHE A 258 13.84 -16.11 13.39
C PHE A 258 14.09 -16.76 12.04
N ALA A 259 13.04 -17.04 11.26
CA ALA A 259 13.13 -17.54 9.88
C ALA A 259 13.64 -16.48 8.90
N SER A 260 13.44 -15.19 9.21
CA SER A 260 13.91 -14.10 8.36
C SER A 260 15.42 -14.07 8.18
N GLY A 261 16.19 -14.58 9.15
CA GLY A 261 17.64 -14.71 9.00
C GLY A 261 18.31 -15.49 10.13
N ILE A 262 19.38 -16.19 9.77
CA ILE A 262 20.11 -17.07 10.71
C ILE A 262 20.84 -16.26 11.79
N LEU A 263 21.17 -15.02 11.48
CA LEU A 263 21.85 -14.09 12.38
C LEU A 263 20.93 -13.43 13.39
N ILE A 264 19.59 -13.54 13.26
CA ILE A 264 18.67 -12.98 14.25
C ILE A 264 18.77 -13.80 15.54
N GLU A 265 19.34 -13.20 16.58
CA GLU A 265 19.54 -13.80 17.89
C GLU A 265 18.34 -13.54 18.82
N ARG A 266 17.61 -12.45 18.62
CA ARG A 266 16.52 -12.05 19.51
C ARG A 266 15.30 -11.52 18.77
N CYS A 267 14.13 -12.01 19.15
CA CYS A 267 12.83 -11.50 18.72
C CYS A 267 12.07 -10.93 19.92
N SER A 268 11.64 -9.66 19.83
CA SER A 268 10.84 -9.01 20.87
C SER A 268 9.47 -8.65 20.32
N LEU A 269 8.40 -9.00 21.02
CA LEU A 269 7.02 -8.79 20.58
C LEU A 269 6.26 -7.90 21.56
N GLU A 270 5.52 -6.93 21.02
CA GLU A 270 4.61 -6.06 21.74
C GLU A 270 3.19 -6.30 21.24
N MET A 271 2.41 -7.06 21.99
CA MET A 271 0.99 -7.26 21.72
C MET A 271 0.20 -6.12 22.40
N TYR A 272 -0.36 -5.22 21.60
CA TYR A 272 -1.10 -4.06 22.11
C TYR A 272 -2.61 -4.25 21.93
N ASP A 273 -3.36 -3.96 22.98
CA ASP A 273 -4.81 -3.90 22.96
C ASP A 273 -5.23 -2.44 23.18
N ALA A 274 -6.02 -1.89 22.26
CA ALA A 274 -6.54 -0.52 22.38
C ALA A 274 -7.56 -0.36 23.53
N SER A 275 -8.12 -1.47 24.01
CA SER A 275 -9.10 -1.56 25.10
C SER A 275 -8.45 -1.76 26.47
N MET A 276 -7.15 -2.04 26.52
CA MET A 276 -6.38 -2.22 27.77
C MET A 276 -5.64 -0.92 28.13
N PRO A 277 -6.16 -0.10 29.05
CA PRO A 277 -5.56 1.20 29.39
C PRO A 277 -4.13 1.12 29.96
N ASP A 278 -3.71 -0.03 30.53
CA ASP A 278 -2.44 -0.17 31.26
C ASP A 278 -1.51 -1.33 30.84
N GLY A 279 -1.73 -2.01 29.69
CA GLY A 279 -0.94 -3.23 29.43
C GLY A 279 -0.76 -3.64 27.97
N THR A 280 0.34 -3.22 27.36
CA THR A 280 0.95 -3.99 26.27
C THR A 280 1.61 -5.23 26.86
N ILE A 281 1.26 -6.41 26.37
CA ILE A 281 1.96 -7.65 26.70
C ILE A 281 3.25 -7.67 25.90
N ARG A 282 4.38 -7.87 26.60
CA ARG A 282 5.71 -7.86 25.98
C ARG A 282 6.34 -9.23 26.15
N LEU A 283 6.76 -9.82 25.06
CA LEU A 283 7.44 -11.11 25.02
C LEU A 283 8.83 -10.92 24.42
N GLN A 284 9.82 -11.61 24.95
CA GLN A 284 11.17 -11.63 24.39
C GLN A 284 11.63 -13.08 24.27
N PHE A 285 12.14 -13.42 23.10
CA PHE A 285 12.67 -14.73 22.79
C PHE A 285 14.12 -14.60 22.35
N GLU A 286 14.99 -15.44 22.88
CA GLU A 286 16.32 -15.69 22.32
C GLU A 286 16.26 -16.91 21.40
N ARG A 287 17.01 -16.88 20.28
CA ARG A 287 16.91 -17.90 19.22
C ARG A 287 17.10 -19.32 19.74
N ALA A 288 18.15 -19.56 20.53
CA ALA A 288 18.48 -20.90 21.03
C ALA A 288 17.35 -21.48 21.90
N GLU A 289 16.78 -20.67 22.79
CA GLU A 289 15.66 -21.06 23.63
C GLU A 289 14.37 -21.23 22.80
N PHE A 290 14.17 -20.39 21.78
CA PHE A 290 13.04 -20.53 20.87
C PHE A 290 13.05 -21.85 20.13
N LEU A 291 14.18 -22.20 19.51
CA LEU A 291 14.33 -23.44 18.78
C LEU A 291 14.30 -24.67 19.69
N GLY A 292 14.85 -24.59 20.90
CA GLY A 292 14.95 -25.73 21.83
C GLY A 292 13.74 -25.94 22.77
N ARG A 293 12.85 -24.95 22.91
CA ARG A 293 11.71 -25.03 23.85
C ARG A 293 10.40 -24.55 23.23
N TYR A 294 10.41 -23.36 22.62
CA TYR A 294 9.15 -22.72 22.21
C TYR A 294 8.56 -23.29 20.92
N LEU A 295 9.36 -23.92 20.06
CA LEU A 295 8.85 -24.72 18.95
C LEU A 295 8.08 -25.96 19.44
N ASP A 296 8.61 -26.68 20.43
CA ASP A 296 7.90 -27.81 21.03
C ASP A 296 6.61 -27.36 21.73
N LEU A 297 6.65 -26.21 22.41
CA LEU A 297 5.44 -25.58 22.95
C LEU A 297 4.42 -25.30 21.84
N ALA A 298 4.84 -24.67 20.74
CA ALA A 298 3.96 -24.36 19.60
C ALA A 298 3.31 -25.64 19.02
N SER A 299 4.09 -26.71 18.87
CA SER A 299 3.59 -28.02 18.43
C SER A 299 2.60 -28.62 19.43
N SER A 300 2.90 -28.55 20.74
CA SER A 300 2.02 -29.08 21.79
C SER A 300 0.69 -28.33 21.93
N LEU A 301 0.67 -27.04 21.57
CA LEU A 301 -0.53 -26.19 21.58
C LEU A 301 -1.44 -26.43 20.38
N SER A 302 -0.91 -26.95 19.28
CA SER A 302 -1.68 -27.17 18.06
C SER A 302 -2.82 -28.16 18.32
N GLY A 303 -4.05 -27.74 18.02
CA GLY A 303 -5.26 -28.51 18.27
C GLY A 303 -5.75 -28.51 19.73
N GLN A 304 -5.03 -27.84 20.65
CA GLN A 304 -5.48 -27.70 22.04
C GLN A 304 -6.49 -26.55 22.22
N PRO A 305 -7.43 -26.66 23.17
CA PRO A 305 -8.41 -25.60 23.46
C PRO A 305 -7.78 -24.23 23.72
N LEU A 306 -8.54 -23.17 23.42
CA LEU A 306 -8.11 -21.79 23.66
C LEU A 306 -8.41 -21.33 25.10
N ASP A 307 -7.78 -21.95 26.09
CA ASP A 307 -8.11 -21.82 27.53
C ASP A 307 -7.03 -21.15 28.41
N GLY A 308 -6.09 -20.44 27.77
CA GLY A 308 -4.97 -19.77 28.44
C GLY A 308 -3.73 -20.65 28.66
N THR A 309 -3.65 -21.83 28.03
CA THR A 309 -2.47 -22.70 28.12
C THR A 309 -1.21 -22.07 27.53
N ALA A 310 -1.29 -21.42 26.36
CA ALA A 310 -0.16 -20.68 25.77
C ALA A 310 0.30 -19.53 26.67
N ALA A 311 -0.64 -18.83 27.31
CA ALA A 311 -0.30 -17.77 28.26
C ALA A 311 0.59 -18.28 29.42
N ARG A 312 0.28 -19.47 29.94
CA ARG A 312 1.08 -20.13 30.99
C ARG A 312 2.43 -20.60 30.46
N GLY A 313 2.45 -21.23 29.27
CA GLY A 313 3.68 -21.71 28.64
C GLY A 313 4.66 -20.60 28.24
N LEU A 314 4.16 -19.38 28.03
CA LEU A 314 4.94 -18.20 27.68
C LEU A 314 5.32 -17.31 28.86
N ALA A 315 5.00 -17.70 30.11
CA ALA A 315 5.25 -16.88 31.28
C ALA A 315 6.72 -16.44 31.41
N ASP A 316 7.67 -17.34 31.10
CA ASP A 316 9.11 -17.06 31.14
C ASP A 316 9.56 -16.06 30.05
N ALA A 317 8.86 -15.98 28.92
CA ALA A 317 9.15 -15.02 27.85
C ALA A 317 8.64 -13.61 28.18
N MET A 318 7.76 -13.47 29.19
CA MET A 318 7.15 -12.19 29.50
C MET A 318 8.15 -11.24 30.16
N VAL A 319 8.27 -10.04 29.58
CA VAL A 319 9.17 -9.00 30.09
C VAL A 319 8.41 -7.74 30.47
N LYS A 320 8.89 -7.02 31.48
CA LYS A 320 8.30 -5.72 31.87
C LYS A 320 8.57 -4.64 30.83
N ARG A 321 9.76 -4.68 30.21
CA ARG A 321 10.24 -3.67 29.25
C ARG A 321 11.13 -4.33 28.21
N ILE A 322 10.97 -3.91 26.95
CA ILE A 322 11.91 -4.22 25.87
C ILE A 322 12.90 -3.06 25.77
N ALA A 323 14.19 -3.37 25.76
CA ALA A 323 15.25 -2.37 25.65
C ALA A 323 15.11 -1.56 24.36
N ALA A 324 15.50 -0.28 24.39
CA ALA A 324 15.56 0.51 23.15
C ALA A 324 16.67 -0.03 22.24
N LEU A 325 16.39 -0.09 20.94
CA LEU A 325 17.41 -0.46 19.94
C LEU A 325 18.45 0.67 19.87
N ARG A 326 19.66 0.39 20.35
CA ARG A 326 20.80 1.30 20.16
C ARG A 326 21.17 1.29 18.69
N GLY A 327 21.32 2.46 18.07
CA GLY A 327 21.56 2.58 16.62
C GLY A 327 20.30 2.79 15.77
N ALA A 328 19.09 2.64 16.33
CA ALA A 328 17.85 2.96 15.63
C ALA A 328 17.51 4.47 15.61
N ARG A 329 18.25 5.30 16.36
CA ARG A 329 18.04 6.75 16.40
C ARG A 329 18.41 7.38 15.06
N GLY A 330 17.63 8.36 14.61
CA GLY A 330 17.91 9.11 13.39
C GLY A 330 17.36 8.46 12.11
N ARG A 331 17.09 7.15 12.10
CA ARG A 331 16.67 6.43 10.89
C ARG A 331 15.37 6.95 10.27
N LYS A 332 14.49 7.53 11.09
CA LYS A 332 13.17 8.05 10.70
C LYS A 332 13.14 9.58 10.57
N LEU A 333 14.30 10.25 10.61
CA LEU A 333 14.36 11.70 10.42
C LEU A 333 13.99 12.05 8.98
N ALA A 334 13.21 13.12 8.83
CA ALA A 334 12.97 13.72 7.53
C ALA A 334 14.27 14.37 7.01
N PRO A 335 14.48 14.44 5.69
CA PRO A 335 15.68 15.00 5.07
C PRO A 335 16.18 16.32 5.65
N GLY A 336 15.31 17.33 5.83
CA GLY A 336 15.69 18.63 6.39
C GLY A 336 16.12 18.61 7.86
N ARG A 337 16.16 17.45 8.52
CA ARG A 337 16.66 17.24 9.88
C ARG A 337 17.74 16.14 9.95
N ASP A 338 18.22 15.66 8.80
CA ASP A 338 19.19 14.56 8.70
C ASP A 338 20.40 14.99 7.86
N ASP A 339 21.49 15.33 8.53
CA ASP A 339 22.73 15.79 7.89
C ASP A 339 23.72 14.65 7.61
N ARG A 340 23.28 13.38 7.71
CA ARG A 340 24.14 12.23 7.42
C ARG A 340 24.55 12.25 5.94
N ALA A 341 25.81 11.95 5.68
CA ALA A 341 26.29 11.71 4.32
C ALA A 341 25.63 10.47 3.71
N LEU A 342 25.30 10.55 2.42
CA LEU A 342 24.81 9.40 1.67
C LEU A 342 25.97 8.44 1.36
N PRO A 343 25.77 7.11 1.45
CA PRO A 343 26.68 6.12 0.89
C PRO A 343 26.92 6.35 -0.60
N GLU A 344 28.10 5.98 -1.11
CA GLU A 344 28.53 6.19 -2.51
C GLU A 344 27.47 5.77 -3.54
N ALA A 345 26.90 4.56 -3.40
CA ALA A 345 25.85 4.09 -4.29
C ALA A 345 24.59 4.99 -4.30
N LEU A 346 24.21 5.58 -3.16
CA LEU A 346 23.11 6.54 -3.08
C LEU A 346 23.50 7.91 -3.65
N ARG A 347 24.76 8.32 -3.49
CA ARG A 347 25.26 9.58 -4.05
C ARG A 347 25.21 9.56 -5.57
N GLU A 348 25.65 8.45 -6.17
CA GLU A 348 25.59 8.22 -7.62
C GLU A 348 24.15 8.06 -8.12
N LEU A 349 23.31 7.32 -7.38
CA LEU A 349 21.91 7.09 -7.78
C LEU A 349 21.06 8.35 -7.71
N LEU A 350 21.29 9.22 -6.71
CA LEU A 350 20.40 10.35 -6.38
C LEU A 350 20.99 11.73 -6.69
N LEU A 351 22.25 11.78 -7.13
CA LEU A 351 22.96 13.02 -7.44
C LEU A 351 22.92 14.00 -6.27
N ALA A 352 23.24 13.48 -5.07
CA ALA A 352 23.23 14.19 -3.79
C ALA A 352 24.38 13.71 -2.91
N ASP A 353 24.87 14.52 -1.97
CA ASP A 353 25.97 14.12 -1.09
C ASP A 353 25.51 13.82 0.34
N ALA A 354 24.47 14.51 0.82
CA ALA A 354 23.85 14.30 2.12
C ALA A 354 22.34 14.08 2.00
N VAL A 355 21.73 13.49 3.04
CA VAL A 355 20.27 13.27 3.08
C VAL A 355 19.51 14.60 3.04
N SER A 356 20.05 15.65 3.66
CA SER A 356 19.50 17.01 3.62
C SER A 356 19.30 17.55 2.20
N ASP A 357 20.12 17.12 1.24
CA ASP A 357 20.03 17.53 -0.18
C ASP A 357 18.81 16.90 -0.89
N LEU A 358 18.18 15.91 -0.25
CA LEU A 358 16.95 15.26 -0.70
C LEU A 358 15.69 15.93 -0.13
N GLU A 359 15.83 16.99 0.69
CA GLU A 359 14.68 17.77 1.14
C GLU A 359 13.97 18.39 -0.07
N VAL A 360 12.63 18.39 -0.02
CA VAL A 360 11.77 18.95 -1.07
C VAL A 360 10.94 20.12 -0.56
N MET A 361 10.77 20.23 0.76
CA MET A 361 9.94 21.27 1.38
C MET A 361 10.77 22.51 1.75
N GLU A 362 10.32 23.70 1.34
CA GLU A 362 10.85 24.95 1.88
C GLU A 362 10.37 25.18 3.33
N SER A 363 11.25 25.73 4.16
CA SER A 363 10.92 26.10 5.54
C SER A 363 9.69 27.03 5.59
N PRO A 364 8.74 26.79 6.51
CA PRO A 364 7.57 27.66 6.69
C PRO A 364 7.92 29.14 6.94
N ASP A 365 9.08 29.39 7.56
CA ASP A 365 9.54 30.74 7.91
C ASP A 365 10.28 31.46 6.77
N SER A 366 10.29 30.88 5.55
CA SER A 366 10.95 31.50 4.41
C SER A 366 10.30 32.83 4.02
N ARG A 367 11.14 33.88 3.95
CA ARG A 367 10.74 35.20 3.48
C ARG A 367 10.22 35.17 2.04
N SER A 368 10.83 34.36 1.17
CA SER A 368 10.46 34.25 -0.24
C SER A 368 9.06 33.63 -0.40
N ARG A 369 8.76 32.59 0.39
CA ARG A 369 7.44 31.97 0.43
C ARG A 369 6.35 32.95 0.87
N ASN A 370 6.61 33.70 1.94
CA ASN A 370 5.68 34.73 2.41
C ASN A 370 5.45 35.80 1.34
N ARG A 371 6.52 36.22 0.65
CA ARG A 371 6.43 37.21 -0.43
C ARG A 371 5.58 36.74 -1.60
N VAL A 372 5.69 35.48 -2.02
CA VAL A 372 4.82 34.92 -3.08
C VAL A 372 3.36 34.95 -2.66
N ASN A 373 3.05 34.56 -1.41
CA ASN A 373 1.67 34.57 -0.92
C ASN A 373 1.07 35.98 -0.89
N GLU A 374 1.84 36.99 -0.48
CA GLU A 374 1.43 38.41 -0.54
C GLU A 374 1.10 38.84 -1.98
N LEU A 375 1.99 38.52 -2.93
CA LEU A 375 1.80 38.88 -4.34
C LEU A 375 0.59 38.17 -4.95
N LYS A 376 0.37 36.88 -4.62
CA LYS A 376 -0.82 36.13 -5.03
C LYS A 376 -2.12 36.78 -4.54
N ALA A 377 -2.16 37.21 -3.27
CA ALA A 377 -3.32 37.90 -2.73
C ALA A 377 -3.54 39.26 -3.43
N MET A 378 -2.46 39.95 -3.80
CA MET A 378 -2.51 41.24 -4.47
C MET A 378 -3.04 41.16 -5.91
N LEU A 379 -2.98 39.99 -6.58
CA LEU A 379 -3.53 39.80 -7.93
C LEU A 379 -5.02 40.18 -8.06
N ALA A 380 -5.80 40.08 -6.97
CA ALA A 380 -7.21 40.43 -6.95
C ALA A 380 -7.48 41.94 -6.81
N THR A 381 -6.48 42.72 -6.35
CA THR A 381 -6.65 44.14 -6.01
C THR A 381 -5.81 45.05 -6.90
N ASP A 382 -4.55 44.69 -7.15
CA ASP A 382 -3.63 45.36 -8.06
C ASP A 382 -2.83 44.33 -8.85
N ARG A 383 -3.43 43.88 -9.95
CA ARG A 383 -2.85 42.85 -10.82
C ARG A 383 -1.53 43.28 -11.44
N ALA A 384 -1.42 44.53 -11.90
CA ALA A 384 -0.21 45.01 -12.58
C ALA A 384 0.99 45.02 -11.63
N ALA A 385 0.83 45.63 -10.45
CA ALA A 385 1.88 45.65 -9.43
C ALA A 385 2.24 44.23 -8.93
N ALA A 386 1.25 43.31 -8.87
CA ALA A 386 1.48 41.94 -8.46
C ALA A 386 2.32 41.17 -9.49
N LEU A 387 2.02 41.30 -10.78
CA LEU A 387 2.79 40.65 -11.84
C LEU A 387 4.22 41.19 -11.92
N ASP A 388 4.41 42.50 -11.79
CA ASP A 388 5.76 43.10 -11.75
C ASP A 388 6.53 42.64 -10.51
N GLY A 389 5.86 42.54 -9.36
CA GLY A 389 6.44 41.99 -8.14
C GLY A 389 6.83 40.52 -8.26
N LEU A 390 6.04 39.70 -8.97
CA LEU A 390 6.36 38.29 -9.24
C LEU A 390 7.58 38.17 -10.15
N LYS A 391 7.66 38.95 -11.23
CA LYS A 391 8.83 38.98 -12.13
C LYS A 391 10.11 39.35 -11.39
N ALA A 392 10.09 40.43 -10.61
CA ALA A 392 11.25 40.85 -9.82
C ALA A 392 11.67 39.80 -8.78
N LEU A 393 10.71 39.08 -8.19
CA LEU A 393 11.02 37.99 -7.27
C LEU A 393 11.66 36.79 -7.99
N ILE A 394 11.13 36.42 -9.16
CA ILE A 394 11.68 35.34 -9.99
C ILE A 394 13.13 35.67 -10.35
N GLU A 395 13.39 36.85 -10.90
CA GLU A 395 14.74 37.29 -11.28
C GLU A 395 15.72 37.22 -10.10
N SER A 396 15.31 37.68 -8.92
CA SER A 396 16.13 37.61 -7.71
C SER A 396 16.43 36.18 -7.25
N LEU A 397 15.44 35.28 -7.33
CA LEU A 397 15.60 33.89 -6.89
C LEU A 397 16.42 33.08 -7.91
N GLU A 398 16.19 33.27 -9.20
CA GLU A 398 17.00 32.67 -10.27
C GLU A 398 18.46 33.10 -10.15
N ALA A 399 18.72 34.39 -9.94
CA ALA A 399 20.08 34.89 -9.75
C ALA A 399 20.78 34.21 -8.56
N THR A 400 20.02 33.88 -7.51
CA THR A 400 20.55 33.15 -6.36
C THR A 400 20.89 31.70 -6.71
N CYS A 401 20.01 31.00 -7.43
CA CYS A 401 20.27 29.64 -7.91
C CYS A 401 21.51 29.59 -8.83
N VAL A 402 21.57 30.48 -9.83
CA VAL A 402 22.70 30.58 -10.76
C VAL A 402 24.01 30.90 -10.02
N ALA A 403 23.97 31.79 -9.03
CA ALA A 403 25.14 32.08 -8.23
C ALA A 403 25.62 30.84 -7.44
N ASN A 404 24.70 30.06 -6.86
CA ASN A 404 25.06 28.83 -6.16
C ASN A 404 25.67 27.78 -7.10
N GLU A 405 25.09 27.60 -8.29
CA GLU A 405 25.61 26.69 -9.31
C GLU A 405 27.03 27.08 -9.75
N LEU A 406 27.28 28.37 -9.99
CA LEU A 406 28.59 28.87 -10.41
C LEU A 406 29.66 28.82 -9.30
N LEU A 407 29.25 28.94 -8.04
CA LEU A 407 30.14 28.90 -6.88
C LEU A 407 30.43 27.47 -6.40
N SER A 408 29.69 26.47 -6.92
CA SER A 408 29.88 25.07 -6.57
C SER A 408 31.19 24.53 -7.15
N ASP A 409 31.92 23.74 -6.35
CA ASP A 409 33.14 23.05 -6.79
C ASP A 409 32.85 21.81 -7.66
N VAL A 410 31.57 21.40 -7.74
CA VAL A 410 31.07 20.29 -8.57
C VAL A 410 29.98 20.78 -9.51
N PRO A 411 29.78 20.14 -10.68
CA PRO A 411 28.65 20.47 -11.55
C PRO A 411 27.35 20.42 -10.74
N MET A 412 26.57 21.49 -10.80
CA MET A 412 25.37 21.64 -9.98
C MET A 412 24.22 22.12 -10.84
N ARG A 413 23.04 21.56 -10.60
CA ARG A 413 21.80 21.93 -11.28
C ARG A 413 20.69 22.15 -10.27
N SER A 414 20.01 23.28 -10.39
CA SER A 414 18.87 23.60 -9.53
C SER A 414 17.59 22.97 -10.09
N GLN A 415 16.91 22.15 -9.29
CA GLN A 415 15.61 21.56 -9.63
C GLN A 415 14.61 21.68 -8.48
N PHE A 416 13.35 21.84 -8.84
CA PHE A 416 12.20 21.80 -7.94
C PHE A 416 11.57 20.41 -7.96
N CYS A 417 11.12 19.94 -6.79
CA CYS A 417 10.39 18.69 -6.64
C CYS A 417 9.14 18.92 -5.80
N GLU A 418 7.99 18.46 -6.28
CA GLU A 418 6.74 18.54 -5.52
C GLU A 418 6.70 17.56 -4.34
N ASN A 419 7.42 16.46 -4.45
CA ASN A 419 7.45 15.38 -3.47
C ASN A 419 8.76 14.59 -3.56
N TYR A 420 8.99 13.73 -2.57
CA TYR A 420 10.21 12.91 -2.49
C TYR A 420 10.33 11.87 -3.60
N ILE A 421 9.23 11.41 -4.20
CA ILE A 421 9.28 10.48 -5.35
C ILE A 421 9.87 11.21 -6.56
N GLY A 422 9.38 12.41 -6.88
CA GLY A 422 9.98 13.26 -7.91
C GLY A 422 11.47 13.51 -7.67
N ARG A 423 11.87 13.79 -6.42
CA ARG A 423 13.29 13.97 -6.06
C ARG A 423 14.16 12.74 -6.32
N ILE A 424 13.62 11.54 -6.14
CA ILE A 424 14.31 10.27 -6.39
C ILE A 424 14.39 9.96 -7.89
N LEU A 425 13.45 10.48 -8.68
CA LEU A 425 13.37 10.27 -10.13
C LEU A 425 14.14 11.32 -10.96
N LEU A 426 14.47 12.49 -10.40
CA LEU A 426 15.23 13.53 -11.10
C LEU A 426 16.52 13.03 -11.81
N PRO A 427 17.31 12.12 -11.22
CA PRO A 427 18.50 11.56 -11.88
C PRO A 427 18.23 10.78 -13.18
N LEU A 428 16.97 10.51 -13.52
CA LEU A 428 16.59 9.90 -14.80
C LEU A 428 16.63 10.90 -15.97
N ASP A 429 16.59 12.20 -15.67
CA ASP A 429 16.68 13.33 -16.61
C ASP A 429 18.07 13.99 -16.59
N GLU A 430 19.06 13.32 -15.99
CA GLU A 430 20.44 13.79 -15.89
C GLU A 430 21.42 12.70 -16.32
N ASP A 431 22.14 12.99 -17.41
CA ASP A 431 23.12 12.07 -17.98
C ASP A 431 24.45 12.11 -17.21
N ASP A 432 24.85 13.29 -16.71
CA ASP A 432 26.11 13.44 -16.00
C ASP A 432 25.97 13.07 -14.51
N ARG A 433 26.54 11.90 -14.15
CA ARG A 433 26.54 11.38 -12.77
C ARG A 433 27.43 12.19 -11.81
N ALA A 434 28.29 13.07 -12.32
CA ALA A 434 29.05 14.01 -11.49
C ALA A 434 28.19 15.19 -11.00
N THR A 435 27.07 15.47 -11.67
CA THR A 435 26.16 16.55 -11.30
C THR A 435 25.57 16.33 -9.91
N ARG A 436 25.36 17.42 -9.17
CA ARG A 436 24.59 17.46 -7.93
C ARG A 436 23.35 18.31 -8.08
N ILE A 437 22.25 17.80 -7.57
CA ILE A 437 20.96 18.46 -7.67
C ILE A 437 20.72 19.29 -6.41
N GLN A 438 20.64 20.60 -6.60
CA GLN A 438 20.26 21.53 -5.56
C GLN A 438 18.76 21.83 -5.65
N ARG A 439 18.10 21.92 -4.50
CA ARG A 439 16.68 22.28 -4.45
C ARG A 439 16.46 23.74 -4.84
N VAL A 440 15.56 23.98 -5.78
CA VAL A 440 14.99 25.29 -6.09
C VAL A 440 14.02 25.73 -4.98
N PRO A 441 14.00 27.02 -4.56
CA PRO A 441 12.99 27.53 -3.64
C PRO A 441 11.57 27.34 -4.18
N ASP A 442 10.65 26.84 -3.34
CA ASP A 442 9.24 26.62 -3.73
C ASP A 442 8.61 27.94 -4.23
N ALA A 443 9.01 29.06 -3.62
CA ALA A 443 8.64 30.40 -4.04
C ALA A 443 8.92 30.69 -5.53
N LEU A 444 10.06 30.22 -6.08
CA LEU A 444 10.39 30.44 -7.49
C LEU A 444 9.42 29.68 -8.40
N TYR A 445 9.17 28.41 -8.10
CA TYR A 445 8.21 27.58 -8.82
C TYR A 445 6.81 28.20 -8.81
N PHE A 446 6.30 28.54 -7.61
CA PHE A 446 4.96 29.09 -7.48
C PHE A 446 4.81 30.47 -8.12
N ALA A 447 5.84 31.33 -8.06
CA ALA A 447 5.77 32.64 -8.70
C ALA A 447 5.67 32.50 -10.23
N ARG A 448 6.47 31.60 -10.82
CA ARG A 448 6.44 31.37 -12.27
C ARG A 448 5.14 30.70 -12.71
N TYR A 449 4.64 29.73 -11.95
CA TYR A 449 3.34 29.11 -12.21
C TYR A 449 2.19 30.13 -12.27
N GLU A 450 2.20 31.13 -11.39
CA GLU A 450 1.22 32.22 -11.46
C GLU A 450 1.37 33.11 -12.69
N LEU A 451 2.59 33.35 -13.17
CA LEU A 451 2.80 34.07 -14.43
C LEU A 451 2.23 33.30 -15.63
N VAL A 452 2.43 31.98 -15.70
CA VAL A 452 1.83 31.15 -16.75
C VAL A 452 0.30 31.28 -16.72
N ASN A 453 -0.31 31.13 -15.54
CA ASN A 453 -1.76 31.25 -15.39
C ASN A 453 -2.27 32.66 -15.73
N ALA A 454 -1.51 33.69 -15.38
CA ALA A 454 -1.85 35.07 -15.70
C ALA A 454 -1.87 35.29 -17.22
N SER A 455 -0.80 34.89 -17.91
CA SER A 455 -0.69 35.01 -19.37
C SER A 455 -1.76 34.20 -20.11
N MET A 456 -2.05 32.97 -19.65
CA MET A 456 -3.14 32.15 -20.20
C MET A 456 -4.50 32.84 -20.09
N ARG A 457 -4.79 33.49 -18.95
CA ARG A 457 -6.06 34.24 -18.76
C ARG A 457 -6.13 35.49 -19.64
N ASP A 458 -5.00 36.14 -19.87
CA ASP A 458 -4.92 37.33 -20.72
C ASP A 458 -4.94 36.98 -22.22
N GLY A 459 -4.88 35.69 -22.57
CA GLY A 459 -4.82 35.21 -23.95
C GLY A 459 -3.45 35.41 -24.61
N ASP A 460 -2.44 35.82 -23.84
CA ASP A 460 -1.05 35.96 -24.32
C ASP A 460 -0.35 34.60 -24.26
N LEU A 461 -0.69 33.75 -25.23
CA LEU A 461 -0.21 32.37 -25.30
C LEU A 461 1.30 32.27 -25.56
N GLU A 462 1.90 33.26 -26.25
CA GLU A 462 3.35 33.29 -26.51
C GLU A 462 4.13 33.59 -25.23
N ALA A 463 3.70 34.57 -24.44
CA ALA A 463 4.29 34.81 -23.12
C ALA A 463 4.09 33.62 -22.19
N ALA A 464 2.89 33.01 -22.21
CA ALA A 464 2.61 31.80 -21.42
C ALA A 464 3.53 30.64 -21.81
N LEU A 465 3.84 30.48 -23.09
CA LEU A 465 4.70 29.41 -23.60
C LEU A 465 6.13 29.57 -23.08
N ILE A 466 6.68 30.79 -23.09
CA ILE A 466 8.02 31.07 -22.57
C ILE A 466 8.10 30.71 -21.09
N GLU A 467 7.14 31.17 -20.29
CA GLU A 467 7.14 30.91 -18.85
C GLU A 467 6.85 29.44 -18.52
N ALA A 468 6.01 28.76 -19.29
CA ALA A 468 5.71 27.33 -19.08
C ALA A 468 6.90 26.44 -19.42
N ARG A 469 7.69 26.78 -20.46
CA ARG A 469 8.95 26.07 -20.77
C ARG A 469 9.96 26.23 -19.63
N ARG A 470 10.20 27.47 -19.21
CA ARG A 470 11.09 27.76 -18.07
C ARG A 470 10.63 27.10 -16.77
N LEU A 471 9.32 26.98 -16.58
CA LEU A 471 8.75 26.27 -15.43
C LEU A 471 9.09 24.79 -15.47
N LEU A 472 8.94 24.14 -16.63
CA LEU A 472 9.30 22.73 -16.78
C LEU A 472 10.82 22.52 -16.66
N ASP A 473 11.63 23.42 -17.19
CA ASP A 473 13.10 23.35 -17.13
C ASP A 473 13.63 23.28 -15.67
N ILE A 474 12.99 24.02 -14.75
CA ILE A 474 13.34 24.02 -13.32
C ILE A 474 12.59 22.95 -12.50
N ALA A 475 11.65 22.22 -13.09
CA ALA A 475 10.77 21.29 -12.39
C ALA A 475 10.47 20.06 -13.24
N SER A 476 11.51 19.38 -13.74
CA SER A 476 11.35 18.34 -14.77
C SER A 476 10.59 17.09 -14.29
N THR A 477 10.36 16.93 -12.99
CA THR A 477 9.54 15.84 -12.40
C THR A 477 8.16 16.28 -11.92
N SER A 478 7.79 17.56 -12.08
CA SER A 478 6.47 18.08 -11.68
C SER A 478 5.42 17.79 -12.76
N MET A 479 4.39 17.01 -12.43
CA MET A 479 3.28 16.77 -13.37
C MET A 479 2.51 18.06 -13.68
N GLN A 480 2.44 18.99 -12.73
CA GLN A 480 1.74 20.26 -12.85
C GLN A 480 2.48 21.19 -13.81
N ALA A 481 3.82 21.16 -13.83
CA ALA A 481 4.63 21.86 -14.83
C ALA A 481 4.40 21.28 -16.24
N HIS A 482 4.36 19.94 -16.37
CA HIS A 482 4.00 19.29 -17.64
C HIS A 482 2.61 19.72 -18.10
N PHE A 483 1.60 19.67 -17.21
CA PHE A 483 0.22 20.03 -17.55
C PHE A 483 0.11 21.50 -17.94
N ALA A 484 0.83 22.39 -17.28
CA ALA A 484 0.88 23.81 -17.64
C ALA A 484 1.39 23.99 -19.07
N LEU A 485 2.50 23.35 -19.44
CA LEU A 485 3.05 23.44 -20.79
C LEU A 485 2.16 22.76 -21.84
N ILE A 486 1.62 21.58 -21.55
CA ILE A 486 0.66 20.85 -22.41
C ILE A 486 -0.61 21.69 -22.65
N ASN A 487 -1.12 22.39 -21.64
CA ASN A 487 -2.26 23.29 -21.78
C ASN A 487 -1.97 24.46 -22.73
N VAL A 488 -0.81 25.11 -22.59
CA VAL A 488 -0.39 26.21 -23.47
C VAL A 488 -0.19 25.71 -24.91
N LEU A 489 0.53 24.60 -25.10
CA LEU A 489 0.77 24.01 -26.42
C LEU A 489 -0.52 23.58 -27.11
N GLY A 490 -1.46 23.02 -26.34
CA GLY A 490 -2.79 22.66 -26.83
C GLY A 490 -3.59 23.88 -27.31
N ALA A 491 -3.55 24.97 -26.55
CA ALA A 491 -4.20 26.23 -26.95
C ALA A 491 -3.57 26.85 -28.22
N LEU A 492 -2.27 26.65 -28.42
CA LEU A 492 -1.54 27.07 -29.62
C LEU A 492 -1.68 26.10 -30.81
N GLY A 493 -2.30 24.93 -30.64
CA GLY A 493 -2.38 23.89 -31.66
C GLY A 493 -1.03 23.25 -32.02
N ARG A 494 -0.02 23.36 -31.15
CA ARG A 494 1.33 22.80 -31.36
C ARG A 494 1.37 21.33 -30.94
N HIS A 495 0.68 20.48 -31.71
CA HIS A 495 0.47 19.07 -31.36
C HIS A 495 1.75 18.24 -31.27
N GLN A 496 2.75 18.50 -32.11
CA GLN A 496 4.02 17.74 -32.07
C GLN A 496 4.79 18.01 -30.77
N ASP A 497 5.02 19.28 -30.43
CA ASP A 497 5.63 19.67 -29.14
C ASP A 497 4.84 19.12 -27.94
N LEU A 498 3.50 19.08 -28.03
CA LEU A 498 2.66 18.55 -26.95
C LEU A 498 2.90 17.06 -26.75
N ILE A 499 2.99 16.29 -27.85
CA ILE A 499 3.28 14.85 -27.81
C ILE A 499 4.62 14.62 -27.10
N GLU A 500 5.68 15.36 -27.48
CA GLU A 500 7.01 15.23 -26.85
C GLU A 500 6.97 15.51 -25.33
N VAL A 501 6.28 16.57 -24.91
CA VAL A 501 6.14 16.89 -23.47
C VAL A 501 5.29 15.84 -22.74
N ALA A 502 4.23 15.33 -23.37
CA ALA A 502 3.39 14.31 -22.79
C ALA A 502 4.12 12.97 -22.67
N GLU A 503 4.94 12.60 -23.65
CA GLU A 503 5.82 11.42 -23.61
C GLU A 503 6.80 11.50 -22.44
N HIS A 504 7.49 12.63 -22.29
CA HIS A 504 8.38 12.86 -21.14
C HIS A 504 7.62 12.72 -19.81
N GLY A 505 6.42 13.33 -19.71
CA GLY A 505 5.55 13.21 -18.55
C GLY A 505 5.12 11.76 -18.26
N LEU A 506 4.74 10.99 -19.29
CA LEU A 506 4.38 9.57 -19.15
C LEU A 506 5.59 8.74 -18.71
N GLY A 507 6.79 9.10 -19.15
CA GLY A 507 8.04 8.49 -18.72
C GLY A 507 8.26 8.51 -17.20
N LEU A 508 7.73 9.55 -16.54
CA LEU A 508 7.88 9.85 -15.11
C LEU A 508 6.59 9.64 -14.30
N ALA A 509 5.44 9.46 -14.96
CA ALA A 509 4.14 9.41 -14.33
C ALA A 509 4.07 8.26 -13.31
N CYS A 510 3.60 8.63 -12.12
CA CYS A 510 3.64 7.77 -10.94
C CYS A 510 2.25 7.40 -10.40
N ASP A 511 1.24 8.21 -10.71
CA ASP A 511 -0.13 7.99 -10.29
C ASP A 511 -1.06 7.83 -11.50
N ARG A 512 -2.18 7.13 -11.27
CA ARG A 512 -3.16 6.81 -12.32
C ARG A 512 -3.84 8.06 -12.88
N ASP A 513 -4.07 9.07 -12.06
CA ASP A 513 -4.80 10.27 -12.47
C ASP A 513 -3.94 11.11 -13.43
N SER A 514 -2.67 11.30 -13.11
CA SER A 514 -1.70 11.96 -13.99
C SER A 514 -1.50 11.20 -15.29
N ALA A 515 -1.34 9.87 -15.24
CA ALA A 515 -1.21 9.04 -16.44
C ALA A 515 -2.46 9.13 -17.32
N ALA A 516 -3.66 9.05 -16.74
CA ALA A 516 -4.93 9.17 -17.45
C ALA A 516 -5.08 10.53 -18.14
N TYR A 517 -4.71 11.62 -17.46
CA TYR A 517 -4.73 12.96 -18.05
C TYR A 517 -3.74 13.09 -19.23
N LEU A 518 -2.52 12.56 -19.08
CA LEU A 518 -1.51 12.56 -20.15
C LEU A 518 -1.96 11.73 -21.35
N PHE A 519 -2.49 10.52 -21.13
CA PHE A 519 -3.04 9.68 -22.20
C PHE A 519 -4.19 10.36 -22.94
N TYR A 520 -5.08 11.04 -22.22
CA TYR A 520 -6.15 11.82 -22.84
C TYR A 520 -5.59 12.93 -23.75
N ARG A 521 -4.60 13.71 -23.27
CA ARG A 521 -4.03 14.84 -24.02
C ARG A 521 -3.18 14.42 -25.21
N ILE A 522 -2.42 13.33 -25.08
CA ILE A 522 -1.62 12.77 -26.17
C ILE A 522 -2.53 12.12 -27.22
N ALA A 523 -3.61 11.45 -26.83
CA ALA A 523 -4.57 10.83 -27.75
C ALA A 523 -5.14 11.85 -28.75
N TYR A 524 -5.63 12.99 -28.24
CA TYR A 524 -6.16 14.05 -29.10
C TYR A 524 -5.08 14.60 -30.05
N SER A 525 -3.86 14.80 -29.56
CA SER A 525 -2.77 15.36 -30.37
C SER A 525 -2.28 14.38 -31.44
N LEU A 526 -2.17 13.08 -31.12
CA LEU A 526 -1.89 11.99 -32.06
C LEU A 526 -2.94 11.93 -33.17
N TRP A 527 -4.22 12.12 -32.83
CA TRP A 527 -5.29 12.19 -33.81
C TRP A 527 -5.11 13.38 -34.77
N GLN A 528 -4.75 14.57 -34.25
CA GLN A 528 -4.53 15.75 -35.10
C GLN A 528 -3.33 15.62 -36.04
N VAL A 529 -2.28 14.89 -35.64
CA VAL A 529 -1.11 14.63 -36.51
C VAL A 529 -1.29 13.42 -37.45
N GLY A 530 -2.38 12.66 -37.29
CA GLY A 530 -2.78 11.56 -38.19
C GLY A 530 -2.40 10.16 -37.72
N SER A 531 -1.79 10.01 -36.54
CA SER A 531 -1.45 8.73 -35.89
C SER A 531 -2.68 8.13 -35.20
N ARG A 532 -3.59 7.59 -36.01
CA ARG A 532 -4.94 7.20 -35.57
C ARG A 532 -4.97 5.97 -34.68
N ASP A 533 -4.11 4.99 -34.94
CA ASP A 533 -4.06 3.75 -34.16
C ASP A 533 -3.55 4.04 -32.74
N GLU A 534 -2.48 4.83 -32.63
CA GLU A 534 -1.90 5.28 -31.37
C GLU A 534 -2.84 6.21 -30.61
N ALA A 535 -3.57 7.07 -31.32
CA ALA A 535 -4.59 7.93 -30.71
C ALA A 535 -5.72 7.11 -30.08
N LEU A 536 -6.26 6.12 -30.81
CA LEU A 536 -7.33 5.27 -30.30
C LEU A 536 -6.83 4.40 -29.13
N ALA A 537 -5.63 3.84 -29.23
CA ALA A 537 -5.00 3.11 -28.15
C ALA A 537 -4.79 3.99 -26.90
N SER A 538 -4.35 5.25 -27.07
CA SER A 538 -4.18 6.19 -25.96
C SER A 538 -5.49 6.50 -25.24
N TYR A 539 -6.61 6.67 -25.97
CA TYR A 539 -7.93 6.80 -25.34
C TYR A 539 -8.33 5.55 -24.55
N SER A 540 -8.03 4.35 -25.04
CA SER A 540 -8.29 3.09 -24.32
C SER A 540 -7.48 2.94 -23.03
N MET A 541 -6.38 3.68 -22.86
CA MET A 541 -5.58 3.71 -21.63
C MET A 541 -6.10 4.68 -20.56
N VAL A 542 -7.12 5.51 -20.87
CA VAL A 542 -7.74 6.42 -19.90
C VAL A 542 -8.67 5.64 -18.96
N LEU A 543 -8.05 4.95 -17.99
CA LEU A 543 -8.73 4.11 -17.00
C LEU A 543 -8.98 4.91 -15.72
N GLY A 544 -10.19 5.40 -15.51
CA GLY A 544 -10.54 6.10 -14.28
C GLY A 544 -11.56 7.23 -14.47
N ASP A 545 -11.70 8.02 -13.41
CA ASP A 545 -12.52 9.21 -13.14
C ASP A 545 -13.69 9.59 -14.07
N ASP A 546 -14.86 9.86 -13.49
CA ASP A 546 -16.09 10.20 -14.23
C ASP A 546 -15.97 11.49 -15.07
N HIS A 547 -15.05 12.40 -14.71
CA HIS A 547 -14.93 13.73 -15.33
C HIS A 547 -14.42 13.72 -16.78
N LEU A 548 -13.50 12.81 -17.14
CA LEU A 548 -12.94 12.74 -18.50
C LEU A 548 -13.71 11.74 -19.40
N ARG A 549 -14.47 10.83 -18.80
CA ARG A 549 -15.05 9.68 -19.50
C ARG A 549 -16.01 10.08 -20.63
N ASP A 550 -16.86 11.06 -20.40
CA ASP A 550 -17.81 11.52 -21.41
C ASP A 550 -17.10 12.11 -22.63
N GLN A 551 -16.05 12.89 -22.40
CA GLN A 551 -15.27 13.50 -23.48
C GLN A 551 -14.47 12.45 -24.26
N VAL A 552 -13.81 11.53 -23.55
CA VAL A 552 -13.10 10.39 -24.16
C VAL A 552 -14.05 9.56 -25.03
N ASN A 553 -15.26 9.25 -24.55
CA ASN A 553 -16.24 8.49 -25.32
C ASN A 553 -16.68 9.21 -26.60
N VAL A 554 -16.90 10.52 -26.54
CA VAL A 554 -17.30 11.32 -27.71
C VAL A 554 -16.17 11.37 -28.74
N GLU A 555 -14.95 11.66 -28.30
CA GLU A 555 -13.79 11.81 -29.18
C GLU A 555 -13.35 10.47 -29.79
N SER A 556 -13.28 9.41 -28.98
CA SER A 556 -12.99 8.05 -29.45
C SER A 556 -14.04 7.54 -30.44
N ALA A 557 -15.33 7.75 -30.19
CA ALA A 557 -16.39 7.35 -31.13
C ALA A 557 -16.32 8.12 -32.47
N CYS A 558 -15.84 9.37 -32.45
CA CYS A 558 -15.57 10.11 -33.68
C CYS A 558 -14.40 9.49 -34.45
N LEU A 559 -13.28 9.25 -33.78
CA LEU A 559 -12.09 8.64 -34.35
C LEU A 559 -12.37 7.22 -34.91
N MET A 560 -13.07 6.39 -34.16
CA MET A 560 -13.48 5.04 -34.58
C MET A 560 -14.33 5.06 -35.86
N ARG A 561 -15.27 6.01 -35.99
CA ARG A 561 -16.04 6.19 -37.24
C ARG A 561 -15.16 6.57 -38.42
N GLN A 562 -14.11 7.37 -38.21
CA GLN A 562 -13.14 7.72 -39.26
C GLN A 562 -12.25 6.54 -39.66
N MET A 563 -11.99 5.62 -38.74
CA MET A 563 -11.17 4.42 -38.96
C MET A 563 -11.98 3.22 -39.48
N GLY A 564 -13.31 3.24 -39.35
CA GLY A 564 -14.17 2.09 -39.68
C GLY A 564 -14.11 0.98 -38.63
N VAL A 565 -13.82 1.33 -37.37
CA VAL A 565 -13.71 0.39 -36.25
C VAL A 565 -14.98 0.46 -35.39
N GLU A 566 -15.54 -0.69 -35.02
CA GLU A 566 -16.79 -0.76 -34.24
C GLU A 566 -16.57 -0.77 -32.72
N THR A 567 -15.45 -1.32 -32.26
CA THR A 567 -15.12 -1.45 -30.83
C THR A 567 -13.71 -0.93 -30.54
N PRO A 568 -13.50 -0.18 -29.45
CA PRO A 568 -12.16 0.27 -29.08
C PRO A 568 -11.28 -0.94 -28.72
N PRO A 569 -9.96 -0.87 -28.90
CA PRO A 569 -9.05 -1.93 -28.49
C PRO A 569 -9.12 -2.13 -26.97
N SER A 570 -8.88 -3.37 -26.54
CA SER A 570 -8.73 -3.67 -25.12
C SER A 570 -7.53 -2.89 -24.53
N PRO A 571 -7.49 -2.62 -23.22
CA PRO A 571 -6.33 -1.97 -22.60
C PRO A 571 -5.01 -2.73 -22.84
N GLU A 572 -5.05 -4.06 -22.95
CA GLU A 572 -3.88 -4.89 -23.25
C GLU A 572 -3.40 -4.68 -24.69
N ASP A 573 -4.30 -4.71 -25.67
CA ASP A 573 -3.98 -4.46 -27.07
C ASP A 573 -3.53 -3.02 -27.31
N ALA A 574 -4.15 -2.08 -26.60
CA ALA A 574 -3.79 -0.67 -26.61
C ALA A 574 -2.36 -0.48 -26.08
N ALA A 575 -2.03 -1.09 -24.93
CA ALA A 575 -0.69 -1.05 -24.38
C ALA A 575 0.35 -1.61 -25.36
N LEU A 576 0.07 -2.74 -26.03
CA LEU A 576 0.96 -3.29 -27.05
C LEU A 576 1.18 -2.34 -28.24
N THR A 577 0.10 -1.69 -28.70
CA THR A 577 0.16 -0.70 -29.79
C THR A 577 1.04 0.49 -29.41
N LEU A 578 0.84 1.05 -28.21
CA LEU A 578 1.60 2.20 -27.71
C LEU A 578 3.07 1.83 -27.48
N ALA A 579 3.34 0.65 -26.91
CA ALA A 579 4.70 0.15 -26.71
C ALA A 579 5.44 -0.03 -28.05
N ALA A 580 4.76 -0.54 -29.09
CA ALA A 580 5.34 -0.67 -30.42
C ALA A 580 5.65 0.68 -31.08
N ALA A 581 4.88 1.72 -30.75
CA ALA A 581 5.13 3.10 -31.16
C ALA A 581 6.22 3.81 -30.31
N GLY A 582 6.74 3.17 -29.27
CA GLY A 582 7.73 3.75 -28.36
C GLY A 582 7.16 4.69 -27.30
N LEU A 583 5.82 4.75 -27.15
CA LEU A 583 5.17 5.58 -26.14
C LEU A 583 5.37 4.97 -24.74
N PRO A 584 5.82 5.76 -23.74
CA PRO A 584 6.00 5.26 -22.39
C PRO A 584 4.68 4.79 -21.76
N LEU A 585 4.72 3.62 -21.13
CA LEU A 585 3.61 3.06 -20.37
C LEU A 585 3.90 3.19 -18.86
N PRO A 586 3.20 4.08 -18.14
CA PRO A 586 3.41 4.24 -16.71
C PRO A 586 2.86 3.05 -15.91
N PRO A 587 3.53 2.64 -14.82
CA PRO A 587 4.89 3.04 -14.46
C PRO A 587 5.91 2.45 -15.43
N THR A 588 6.85 3.26 -15.89
CA THR A 588 7.92 2.73 -16.74
C THR A 588 8.85 1.81 -15.95
N ASP A 589 9.48 0.88 -16.67
CA ASP A 589 10.49 -0.02 -16.14
C ASP A 589 11.65 0.72 -15.47
N GLN A 590 12.04 1.88 -16.01
CA GLN A 590 13.09 2.74 -15.48
C GLN A 590 12.70 3.36 -14.13
N VAL A 591 11.48 3.93 -14.04
CA VAL A 591 10.92 4.45 -12.78
C VAL A 591 10.84 3.35 -11.73
N ARG A 592 10.33 2.16 -12.09
CA ARG A 592 10.25 1.01 -11.18
C ARG A 592 11.63 0.62 -10.65
N ARG A 593 12.63 0.48 -11.52
CA ARG A 593 14.00 0.12 -11.13
C ARG A 593 14.64 1.18 -10.23
N GLN A 594 14.54 2.46 -10.59
CA GLN A 594 15.08 3.57 -9.79
C GLN A 594 14.52 3.56 -8.36
N LEU A 595 13.21 3.34 -8.22
CA LEU A 595 12.55 3.28 -6.92
C LEU A 595 12.90 2.02 -6.13
N CYS A 596 13.04 0.87 -6.79
CA CYS A 596 13.51 -0.34 -6.15
C CYS A 596 14.96 -0.20 -5.66
N ASP A 597 15.86 0.31 -6.50
CA ASP A 597 17.26 0.58 -6.13
C ASP A 597 17.34 1.57 -4.96
N ALA A 598 16.59 2.67 -5.02
CA ALA A 598 16.53 3.63 -3.94
C ALA A 598 15.97 3.00 -2.64
N LEU A 599 14.89 2.21 -2.73
CA LEU A 599 14.29 1.53 -1.58
C LEU A 599 15.29 0.59 -0.89
N VAL A 600 15.98 -0.25 -1.66
CA VAL A 600 16.97 -1.20 -1.13
C VAL A 600 18.12 -0.44 -0.47
N LEU A 601 18.70 0.54 -1.16
CA LEU A 601 19.84 1.30 -0.65
C LEU A 601 19.47 2.18 0.55
N PHE A 602 18.29 2.79 0.58
CA PHE A 602 17.81 3.52 1.76
C PHE A 602 17.59 2.60 2.95
N THR A 603 17.11 1.37 2.71
CA THR A 603 16.93 0.37 3.77
C THR A 603 18.27 -0.03 4.38
N GLU A 604 19.25 -0.37 3.55
CA GLU A 604 20.61 -0.73 3.99
C GLU A 604 21.33 0.45 4.67
N GLY A 605 21.15 1.68 4.17
CA GLY A 605 21.70 2.89 4.77
C GLY A 605 20.97 3.38 6.03
N GLY A 606 19.84 2.77 6.39
CA GLY A 606 19.03 3.18 7.54
C GLY A 606 18.38 4.56 7.37
N PHE A 607 17.94 4.89 6.16
CA PHE A 607 17.19 6.11 5.80
C PHE A 607 15.68 5.80 5.65
N HIS A 608 15.06 5.36 6.73
CA HIS A 608 13.69 4.81 6.74
C HIS A 608 12.61 5.79 6.34
N PHE A 609 12.80 7.09 6.60
CA PHE A 609 11.83 8.09 6.17
C PHE A 609 11.62 8.04 4.64
N LEU A 610 12.71 7.96 3.88
CA LEU A 610 12.68 7.87 2.42
C LEU A 610 12.30 6.45 1.95
N ALA A 611 12.85 5.41 2.57
CA ALA A 611 12.47 4.02 2.27
C ALA A 611 10.96 3.78 2.42
N CYS A 612 10.32 4.35 3.46
CA CYS A 612 8.88 4.27 3.65
C CYS A 612 8.12 4.83 2.45
N ARG A 613 8.53 5.98 1.91
CA ARG A 613 7.87 6.61 0.76
C ARG A 613 8.00 5.76 -0.49
N CYS A 614 9.18 5.21 -0.77
CA CYS A 614 9.37 4.28 -1.89
C CYS A 614 8.51 3.02 -1.72
N ALA A 615 8.50 2.42 -0.53
CA ALA A 615 7.75 1.19 -0.25
C ALA A 615 6.23 1.41 -0.34
N THR A 616 5.71 2.50 0.24
CA THR A 616 4.29 2.87 0.11
C THR A 616 3.92 3.01 -1.36
N TYR A 617 4.71 3.78 -2.09
CA TYR A 617 4.45 4.06 -3.49
C TYR A 617 4.49 2.79 -4.36
N LEU A 618 5.54 1.96 -4.23
CA LEU A 618 5.64 0.70 -4.97
C LEU A 618 4.53 -0.29 -4.58
N SER A 619 4.08 -0.28 -3.33
CA SER A 619 2.95 -1.09 -2.89
C SER A 619 1.64 -0.66 -3.56
N ASP A 620 1.36 0.64 -3.59
CA ASP A 620 0.16 1.17 -4.26
C ASP A 620 0.19 0.91 -5.77
N LEU A 621 1.38 0.98 -6.36
CA LEU A 621 1.62 0.77 -7.78
C LEU A 621 1.41 -0.70 -8.19
N LEU A 622 1.98 -1.62 -7.43
CA LEU A 622 1.99 -3.06 -7.75
C LEU A 622 0.82 -3.82 -7.10
N GLY A 623 0.10 -3.22 -6.17
CA GLY A 623 -0.91 -3.90 -5.36
C GLY A 623 -0.31 -4.96 -4.41
N ASP A 624 0.98 -4.84 -4.07
CA ASP A 624 1.73 -5.88 -3.38
C ASP A 624 1.66 -5.73 -1.84
N LYS A 625 1.21 -6.78 -1.17
CA LYS A 625 1.04 -6.82 0.30
C LYS A 625 2.37 -6.88 1.06
N GLU A 626 3.40 -7.50 0.47
CA GLU A 626 4.72 -7.62 1.10
C GLU A 626 5.39 -6.25 1.16
N LEU A 627 5.31 -5.46 0.08
CA LEU A 627 5.73 -4.05 0.06
C LEU A 627 4.92 -3.18 1.03
N SER A 628 3.60 -3.42 1.16
CA SER A 628 2.76 -2.73 2.13
C SER A 628 3.24 -2.99 3.57
N ALA A 629 3.50 -4.26 3.91
CA ALA A 629 4.03 -4.66 5.21
C ALA A 629 5.44 -4.08 5.45
N MET A 630 6.30 -4.06 4.43
CA MET A 630 7.61 -3.41 4.52
C MET A 630 7.51 -1.90 4.77
N SER A 631 6.54 -1.20 4.16
CA SER A 631 6.28 0.20 4.45
C SER A 631 6.00 0.44 5.94
N GLY A 632 5.19 -0.43 6.56
CA GLY A 632 4.93 -0.42 8.01
C GLY A 632 6.16 -0.70 8.88
N SER A 633 7.26 -1.19 8.29
CA SER A 633 8.51 -1.45 9.01
C SER A 633 9.41 -0.21 9.18
N PHE A 634 9.11 0.83 8.42
CA PHE A 634 9.87 2.07 8.39
C PHE A 634 9.24 3.19 9.22
N THR A 635 7.94 3.05 9.56
CA THR A 635 7.16 3.98 10.40
C THR A 635 7.38 3.72 11.88
#